data_AF-A0A832B584-F1
#
_entry.id   AF-A0A832B584-F1
#
_cell.length_a   1.000
_cell.length_b   1.000
_cell.length_c   1.000
_cell.angle_alpha   90.00
_cell.angle_beta   90.00
_cell.angle_gamma   90.00
#
_symmetry.space_group_name_H-M   'P 1'
#
loop_
_entity.id
_entity.type
_entity.pdbx_description
1 polymer ?
#
loop_
_entity_poly.entity_id
_entity_poly.type
_entity_poly.pdbx_seq_one_letter_code
_entity_poly.pdbx_strand_id
1 'polypeptide(L)'
;MSIQPDDLVPAEEHAAASATLSRARNHLLSLQSPEGWWRGDLETNVTMDAEDLMMREFLGNRDPDDTAASARWIRSQQREDGTWANFYGGPGDLSTTVEAYVALRIAGDNPGEPHMELAAHFVREHGGIEASRVFTRIWLALFGVWSWDDLPAMPPEILLLPAKIPLSIYDFGCWARQTVVALTIVGAYRPVRPLAFGIEELRCGVVPQRPGPSLRTWKGRFVLLDRVLHAYEKLASHSVVRSTVRELALARAERWIVRRQEADGSWGGIQPPWV
;
A
#
# COMPACT_ATOMS: atom_id res chain seq x y z
N MET A 1 -24.43 20.45 -52.59
CA MET A 1 -23.41 19.40 -52.77
C MET A 1 -23.05 18.92 -51.37
N SER A 2 -23.70 17.85 -50.92
CA SER A 2 -23.50 17.31 -49.57
C SER A 2 -22.34 16.35 -49.63
N ILE A 3 -21.21 16.70 -49.04
CA ILE A 3 -20.09 15.76 -48.86
C ILE A 3 -20.58 14.72 -47.85
N GLN A 4 -20.71 13.46 -48.28
CA GLN A 4 -20.93 12.35 -47.34
C GLN A 4 -19.60 12.13 -46.60
N PRO A 5 -19.62 11.88 -45.28
CA PRO A 5 -18.39 11.69 -44.49
C PRO A 5 -17.50 10.54 -45.01
N ASP A 6 -18.06 9.61 -45.78
CA ASP A 6 -17.34 8.49 -46.41
C ASP A 6 -16.54 8.87 -47.67
N ASP A 7 -16.69 10.09 -48.22
CA ASP A 7 -15.96 10.54 -49.43
C ASP A 7 -14.55 11.09 -49.14
N LEU A 8 -14.13 11.13 -47.86
CA LEU A 8 -12.88 11.78 -47.42
C LEU A 8 -11.73 10.83 -47.08
N VAL A 9 -12.00 9.52 -47.02
CA VAL A 9 -10.99 8.50 -46.67
C VAL A 9 -10.74 7.60 -47.90
N PRO A 10 -9.51 7.50 -48.42
CA PRO A 10 -9.20 6.66 -49.57
C PRO A 10 -9.66 5.21 -49.37
N ALA A 11 -10.18 4.56 -50.43
CA ALA A 11 -10.67 3.18 -50.37
C ALA A 11 -9.61 2.17 -49.84
N GLU A 12 -8.33 2.46 -50.07
CA GLU A 12 -7.19 1.71 -49.55
C GLU A 12 -7.08 1.79 -48.02
N GLU A 13 -7.37 2.96 -47.44
CA GLU A 13 -7.38 3.18 -45.99
C GLU A 13 -8.57 2.45 -45.32
N HIS A 14 -9.72 2.41 -45.98
CA HIS A 14 -10.86 1.58 -45.55
C HIS A 14 -10.55 0.07 -45.58
N ALA A 15 -9.86 -0.41 -46.61
CA ALA A 15 -9.44 -1.81 -46.71
C ALA A 15 -8.42 -2.18 -45.63
N ALA A 16 -7.43 -1.30 -45.39
CA ALA A 16 -6.43 -1.47 -44.34
C ALA A 16 -7.05 -1.47 -42.92
N ALA A 17 -8.00 -0.56 -42.66
CA ALA A 17 -8.74 -0.52 -41.41
C ALA A 17 -9.54 -1.81 -41.17
N SER A 18 -10.24 -2.30 -42.21
CA SER A 18 -11.03 -3.54 -42.13
C SER A 18 -10.17 -4.78 -41.88
N ALA A 19 -9.01 -4.87 -42.52
CA ALA A 19 -8.04 -5.93 -42.29
C ALA A 19 -7.46 -5.87 -40.87
N THR A 20 -7.14 -4.66 -40.38
CA THR A 20 -6.63 -4.43 -39.03
C THR A 20 -7.66 -4.82 -37.97
N LEU A 21 -8.92 -4.40 -38.14
CA LEU A 21 -10.02 -4.79 -37.25
C LEU A 21 -10.21 -6.30 -37.22
N SER A 22 -10.20 -6.96 -38.38
CA SER A 22 -10.35 -8.41 -38.47
C SER A 22 -9.24 -9.15 -37.72
N ARG A 23 -8.00 -8.69 -37.85
CA ARG A 23 -6.85 -9.23 -37.12
C ARG A 23 -6.95 -8.99 -35.62
N ALA A 24 -7.27 -7.77 -35.19
CA ALA A 24 -7.40 -7.42 -33.78
C ALA A 24 -8.52 -8.21 -33.09
N ARG A 25 -9.68 -8.33 -33.75
CA ARG A 25 -10.79 -9.16 -33.29
C ARG A 25 -10.38 -10.62 -33.15
N ASN A 26 -9.76 -11.20 -34.18
CA ASN A 26 -9.35 -12.60 -34.15
C ASN A 26 -8.30 -12.85 -33.05
N HIS A 27 -7.39 -11.91 -32.82
CA HIS A 27 -6.43 -11.99 -31.73
C HIS A 27 -7.12 -11.91 -30.37
N LEU A 28 -8.01 -10.94 -30.15
CA LEU A 28 -8.74 -10.83 -28.88
C LEU A 28 -9.56 -12.10 -28.60
N LEU A 29 -10.29 -12.62 -29.59
CA LEU A 29 -11.02 -13.88 -29.45
C LEU A 29 -10.09 -15.07 -29.17
N SER A 30 -8.86 -15.08 -29.71
CA SER A 30 -7.88 -16.12 -29.40
C SER A 30 -7.37 -16.10 -27.96
N LEU A 31 -7.55 -14.98 -27.24
CA LEU A 31 -7.21 -14.84 -25.82
C LEU A 31 -8.36 -15.20 -24.88
N GLN A 32 -9.56 -15.49 -25.41
CA GLN A 32 -10.71 -15.86 -24.58
C GLN A 32 -10.47 -17.23 -23.96
N SER A 33 -10.72 -17.38 -22.65
CA SER A 33 -10.70 -18.69 -22.03
C SER A 33 -11.85 -19.55 -22.57
N PRO A 34 -11.73 -20.89 -22.55
CA PRO A 34 -12.82 -21.79 -22.94
C PRO A 34 -14.13 -21.55 -22.17
N GLU A 35 -14.05 -21.00 -20.96
CA GLU A 35 -15.18 -20.65 -20.10
C GLU A 35 -15.81 -19.27 -20.43
N GLY A 36 -15.22 -18.52 -21.37
CA GLY A 36 -15.83 -17.34 -21.97
C GLY A 36 -15.36 -15.97 -21.44
N TRP A 37 -14.43 -15.92 -20.48
CA TRP A 37 -13.86 -14.67 -19.95
C TRP A 37 -12.48 -14.35 -20.53
N TRP A 38 -12.01 -13.12 -20.31
CA TRP A 38 -10.64 -12.68 -20.61
C TRP A 38 -9.92 -12.35 -19.32
N ARG A 39 -8.64 -12.70 -19.26
CA ARG A 39 -7.74 -12.34 -18.17
C ARG A 39 -6.48 -11.72 -18.77
N GLY A 40 -6.07 -10.62 -18.17
CA GLY A 40 -4.77 -10.00 -18.42
C GLY A 40 -4.15 -9.64 -17.08
N ASP A 41 -2.87 -9.30 -17.13
CA ASP A 41 -2.14 -8.86 -15.95
C ASP A 41 -2.55 -7.42 -15.59
N LEU A 42 -2.88 -7.21 -14.32
CA LEU A 42 -3.16 -5.90 -13.76
C LEU A 42 -1.90 -5.37 -13.09
N GLU A 43 -1.02 -4.80 -13.91
CA GLU A 43 0.23 -4.22 -13.42
C GLU A 43 -0.02 -2.93 -12.61
N THR A 44 0.76 -2.75 -11.55
CA THR A 44 0.73 -1.54 -10.71
C THR A 44 2.14 -0.98 -10.52
N ASN A 45 2.78 -1.31 -9.40
CA ASN A 45 4.17 -1.02 -9.10
C ASN A 45 4.70 -2.10 -8.14
N VAL A 46 5.98 -2.01 -7.80
CA VAL A 46 6.69 -3.02 -7.00
C VAL A 46 6.25 -3.10 -5.53
N THR A 47 5.43 -2.18 -5.01
CA THR A 47 5.02 -2.24 -3.61
C THR A 47 4.19 -3.49 -3.32
N MET A 48 3.43 -4.00 -4.29
CA MET A 48 2.65 -5.23 -4.10
C MET A 48 3.56 -6.42 -3.73
N ASP A 49 4.64 -6.63 -4.49
CA ASP A 49 5.64 -7.67 -4.25
C ASP A 49 6.51 -7.39 -3.01
N ALA A 50 6.88 -6.12 -2.80
CA ALA A 50 7.70 -5.72 -1.65
C ALA A 50 6.95 -5.93 -0.34
N GLU A 51 5.68 -5.53 -0.28
CA GLU A 51 4.82 -5.69 0.88
C GLU A 51 4.44 -7.16 1.13
N ASP A 52 4.21 -7.98 0.10
CA ASP A 52 4.03 -9.42 0.27
C ASP A 52 5.30 -10.09 0.85
N LEU A 53 6.48 -9.72 0.35
CA LEU A 53 7.73 -10.24 0.90
C LEU A 53 7.95 -9.81 2.36
N MET A 54 7.64 -8.55 2.68
CA MET A 54 7.65 -8.05 4.06
C MET A 54 6.63 -8.78 4.95
N MET A 55 5.40 -9.02 4.46
CA MET A 55 4.39 -9.79 5.18
C MET A 55 4.91 -11.19 5.52
N ARG A 56 5.47 -11.90 4.53
CA ARG A 56 6.00 -13.27 4.72
C ARG A 56 7.19 -13.30 5.68
N GLU A 57 8.07 -12.30 5.63
CA GLU A 57 9.15 -12.13 6.61
C GLU A 57 8.58 -11.97 8.01
N PHE A 58 7.59 -11.08 8.17
CA PHE A 58 6.96 -10.81 9.45
C PHE A 58 6.24 -12.05 10.02
N LEU A 59 5.54 -12.81 9.17
CA LEU A 59 4.89 -14.07 9.55
C LEU A 59 5.90 -15.22 9.75
N GLY A 60 7.11 -15.10 9.23
CA GLY A 60 8.16 -16.12 9.34
C GLY A 60 7.90 -17.35 8.47
N ASN A 61 7.22 -17.17 7.34
CA ASN A 61 6.83 -18.24 6.42
C ASN A 61 7.33 -17.98 4.98
N ARG A 62 8.43 -17.24 4.84
CA ARG A 62 9.09 -17.03 3.54
C ARG A 62 9.53 -18.34 2.93
N ASP A 63 9.26 -18.46 1.64
CA ASP A 63 9.87 -19.47 0.78
C ASP A 63 11.08 -18.85 0.03
N PRO A 64 12.23 -19.53 -0.05
CA PRO A 64 13.42 -19.02 -0.74
C PRO A 64 13.23 -18.79 -2.24
N ASP A 65 12.46 -19.63 -2.92
CA ASP A 65 12.24 -19.53 -4.37
C ASP A 65 11.30 -18.36 -4.69
N ASP A 66 10.22 -18.22 -3.91
CA ASP A 66 9.33 -17.05 -3.96
C ASP A 66 10.11 -15.76 -3.69
N THR A 67 10.91 -15.73 -2.63
CA THR A 67 11.77 -14.58 -2.28
C THR A 67 12.66 -14.20 -3.47
N ALA A 68 13.36 -15.18 -4.05
CA ALA A 68 14.27 -14.94 -5.15
C ALA A 68 13.53 -14.45 -6.41
N ALA A 69 12.30 -14.94 -6.64
CA ALA A 69 11.45 -14.48 -7.74
C ALA A 69 11.01 -13.02 -7.56
N SER A 70 10.46 -12.67 -6.39
CA SER A 70 10.07 -11.28 -6.07
C SER A 70 11.27 -10.34 -6.15
N ALA A 71 12.42 -10.72 -5.60
CA ALA A 71 13.63 -9.89 -5.66
C ALA A 71 14.14 -9.68 -7.09
N ARG A 72 14.13 -10.72 -7.94
CA ARG A 72 14.46 -10.59 -9.37
C ARG A 72 13.52 -9.61 -10.08
N TRP A 73 12.22 -9.72 -9.82
CA TRP A 73 11.22 -8.84 -10.40
C TRP A 73 11.42 -7.39 -9.93
N ILE A 74 11.52 -7.14 -8.62
CA ILE A 74 11.74 -5.82 -8.04
C ILE A 74 13.01 -5.18 -8.64
N ARG A 75 14.14 -5.90 -8.71
CA ARG A 75 15.36 -5.39 -9.36
C ARG A 75 15.16 -5.05 -10.83
N SER A 76 14.39 -5.86 -11.58
CA SER A 76 14.13 -5.60 -13.00
C SER A 76 13.32 -4.32 -13.26
N GLN A 77 12.57 -3.86 -12.25
CA GLN A 77 11.77 -2.63 -12.32
C GLN A 77 12.53 -1.38 -11.85
N GLN A 78 13.77 -1.55 -11.37
CA GLN A 78 14.59 -0.42 -10.96
C GLN A 78 15.01 0.40 -12.17
N ARG A 79 14.89 1.72 -12.05
CA ARG A 79 15.31 2.68 -13.06
C ARG A 79 16.82 2.89 -13.02
N GLU A 80 17.37 3.45 -14.09
CA GLU A 80 18.80 3.76 -14.18
C GLU A 80 19.30 4.72 -13.08
N ASP A 81 18.42 5.58 -12.56
CA ASP A 81 18.68 6.49 -11.44
C ASP A 81 18.60 5.81 -10.05
N GLY A 82 18.36 4.50 -10.01
CA GLY A 82 18.26 3.70 -8.79
C GLY A 82 16.88 3.71 -8.12
N THR A 83 15.88 4.34 -8.73
CA THR A 83 14.55 4.53 -8.12
C THR A 83 13.49 3.58 -8.68
N TRP A 84 12.33 3.54 -8.01
CA TRP A 84 11.12 2.90 -8.50
C TRP A 84 9.98 3.90 -8.61
N ALA A 85 9.18 3.78 -9.67
CA ALA A 85 8.05 4.66 -9.93
C ALA A 85 6.72 4.01 -9.52
N ASN A 86 5.70 4.82 -9.31
CA ASN A 86 4.34 4.38 -8.98
C ASN A 86 3.48 4.05 -10.21
N PHE A 87 3.91 4.44 -11.41
CA PHE A 87 3.30 4.10 -12.70
C PHE A 87 4.35 4.02 -13.81
N TYR A 88 4.01 3.36 -14.93
CA TYR A 88 4.91 3.17 -16.07
C TYR A 88 5.44 4.50 -16.63
N GLY A 89 6.76 4.64 -16.71
CA GLY A 89 7.41 5.86 -17.20
C GLY A 89 7.34 7.06 -16.24
N GLY A 90 6.78 6.89 -15.03
CA GLY A 90 6.72 7.94 -14.02
C GLY A 90 8.08 8.28 -13.39
N PRO A 91 8.17 9.38 -12.62
CA PRO A 91 9.37 9.69 -11.87
C PRO A 91 9.56 8.71 -10.71
N GLY A 92 10.78 8.68 -10.14
CA GLY A 92 11.03 7.95 -8.89
C GLY A 92 10.10 8.42 -7.77
N ASP A 93 9.52 7.47 -7.05
CA ASP A 93 8.66 7.70 -5.88
C ASP A 93 9.39 7.29 -4.60
N LEU A 94 9.35 8.16 -3.60
CA LEU A 94 10.05 7.96 -2.33
C LEU A 94 9.58 6.69 -1.60
N SER A 95 8.26 6.50 -1.47
CA SER A 95 7.72 5.41 -0.65
C SER A 95 7.91 4.06 -1.34
N THR A 96 7.69 4.03 -2.65
CA THR A 96 7.94 2.87 -3.51
C THR A 96 9.41 2.45 -3.46
N THR A 97 10.34 3.42 -3.54
CA THR A 97 11.78 3.16 -3.47
C THR A 97 12.21 2.64 -2.09
N VAL A 98 11.65 3.19 -1.00
CA VAL A 98 11.91 2.68 0.37
C VAL A 98 11.45 1.23 0.51
N GLU A 99 10.23 0.90 0.09
CA GLU A 99 9.67 -0.45 0.23
C GLU A 99 10.43 -1.45 -0.64
N ALA A 100 10.77 -1.09 -1.88
CA ALA A 100 11.62 -1.90 -2.75
C ALA A 100 12.99 -2.15 -2.12
N TYR A 101 13.63 -1.12 -1.56
CA TYR A 101 14.92 -1.25 -0.87
C TYR A 101 14.84 -2.25 0.29
N VAL A 102 13.84 -2.11 1.16
CA VAL A 102 13.66 -3.02 2.32
C VAL A 102 13.42 -4.45 1.85
N ALA A 103 12.60 -4.66 0.83
CA ALA A 103 12.36 -5.98 0.26
C ALA A 103 13.64 -6.62 -0.31
N LEU A 104 14.48 -5.85 -1.00
CA LEU A 104 15.77 -6.34 -1.51
C LEU A 104 16.75 -6.65 -0.38
N ARG A 105 16.80 -5.83 0.68
CA ARG A 105 17.58 -6.15 1.90
C ARG A 105 17.11 -7.46 2.55
N ILE A 106 15.79 -7.70 2.61
CA ILE A 106 15.19 -8.95 3.10
C ILE A 106 15.59 -10.15 2.22
N ALA A 107 15.71 -9.93 0.90
CA ALA A 107 16.16 -10.93 -0.07
C ALA A 107 17.68 -11.20 -0.03
N GLY A 108 18.47 -10.36 0.64
CA GLY A 108 19.90 -10.55 0.86
C GLY A 108 20.81 -9.57 0.11
N ASP A 109 20.25 -8.59 -0.60
CA ASP A 109 21.03 -7.55 -1.28
C ASP A 109 21.81 -6.72 -0.26
N ASN A 110 23.06 -6.40 -0.59
CA ASN A 110 23.96 -5.69 0.31
C ASN A 110 23.78 -4.17 0.13
N PRO A 111 23.66 -3.38 1.21
CA PRO A 111 23.47 -1.93 1.11
C PRO A 111 24.59 -1.19 0.37
N GLY A 112 25.80 -1.78 0.26
CA GLY A 112 26.93 -1.25 -0.51
C GLY A 112 26.98 -1.69 -1.98
N GLU A 113 25.99 -2.45 -2.48
CA GLU A 113 25.89 -2.72 -3.91
C GLU A 113 25.48 -1.44 -4.68
N PRO A 114 26.01 -1.17 -5.88
CA PRO A 114 25.78 0.09 -6.59
C PRO A 114 24.30 0.45 -6.76
N HIS A 115 23.44 -0.53 -7.00
CA HIS A 115 22.00 -0.31 -7.18
C HIS A 115 21.29 0.05 -5.87
N MET A 116 21.77 -0.47 -4.74
CA MET A 116 21.28 -0.13 -3.40
C MET A 116 21.77 1.26 -2.98
N GLU A 117 23.03 1.60 -3.26
CA GLU A 117 23.58 2.91 -2.95
C GLU A 117 22.84 4.05 -3.66
N LEU A 118 22.50 3.88 -4.94
CA LEU A 118 21.70 4.84 -5.70
C LEU A 118 20.31 5.04 -5.10
N ALA A 119 19.62 3.93 -4.77
CA ALA A 119 18.31 3.98 -4.12
C ALA A 119 18.38 4.71 -2.77
N ALA A 120 19.37 4.38 -1.93
CA ALA A 120 19.56 5.01 -0.63
C ALA A 120 19.91 6.50 -0.75
N HIS A 121 20.72 6.88 -1.75
CA HIS A 121 21.03 8.28 -2.06
C HIS A 121 19.76 9.06 -2.40
N PHE A 122 18.96 8.56 -3.35
CA PHE A 122 17.69 9.17 -3.72
C PHE A 122 16.76 9.34 -2.51
N VAL A 123 16.60 8.29 -1.69
CA VAL A 123 15.76 8.32 -0.49
C VAL A 123 16.20 9.44 0.46
N ARG A 124 17.51 9.57 0.73
CA ARG A 124 18.03 10.64 1.59
C ARG A 124 17.80 12.03 1.01
N GLU A 125 18.01 12.23 -0.29
CA GLU A 125 17.76 13.51 -0.96
C GLU A 125 16.28 13.92 -0.93
N HIS A 126 15.36 12.96 -0.84
CA HIS A 126 13.92 13.19 -0.80
C HIS A 126 13.34 13.24 0.62
N GLY A 127 14.19 13.43 1.64
CA GLY A 127 13.75 13.59 3.03
C GLY A 127 13.69 12.28 3.83
N GLY A 128 14.33 11.22 3.34
CA GLY A 128 14.50 9.95 4.02
C GLY A 128 13.19 9.19 4.24
N ILE A 129 13.29 8.10 5.02
CA ILE A 129 12.09 7.35 5.45
C ILE A 129 11.14 8.23 6.29
N GLU A 130 11.64 9.32 6.88
CA GLU A 130 10.84 10.27 7.63
C GLU A 130 9.77 10.98 6.78
N ALA A 131 10.06 11.21 5.49
CA ALA A 131 9.13 11.84 4.54
C ALA A 131 8.19 10.85 3.84
N SER A 132 8.32 9.54 4.08
CA SER A 132 7.50 8.50 3.43
C SER A 132 6.01 8.53 3.85
N ARG A 133 5.17 7.88 3.03
CA ARG A 133 3.73 7.76 3.32
C ARG A 133 3.48 7.00 4.64
N VAL A 134 2.28 7.17 5.21
CA VAL A 134 1.92 6.50 6.47
C VAL A 134 1.99 4.97 6.34
N PHE A 135 1.58 4.43 5.18
CA PHE A 135 1.57 2.99 4.95
C PHE A 135 2.98 2.37 4.98
N THR A 136 3.96 3.00 4.33
CA THR A 136 5.38 2.61 4.43
C THR A 136 5.85 2.60 5.88
N ARG A 137 5.49 3.63 6.66
CA ARG A 137 5.86 3.70 8.08
C ARG A 137 5.16 2.66 8.95
N ILE A 138 3.97 2.19 8.58
CA ILE A 138 3.32 1.05 9.24
C ILE A 138 4.15 -0.22 9.03
N TRP A 139 4.57 -0.51 7.79
CA TRP A 139 5.49 -1.62 7.51
C TRP A 139 6.79 -1.51 8.29
N LEU A 140 7.42 -0.33 8.30
CA LEU A 140 8.63 -0.10 9.08
C LEU A 140 8.40 -0.24 10.60
N ALA A 141 7.20 0.06 11.10
CA ALA A 141 6.86 -0.12 12.52
C ALA A 141 6.67 -1.59 12.89
N LEU A 142 6.14 -2.42 12.00
CA LEU A 142 6.08 -3.87 12.17
C LEU A 142 7.47 -4.48 12.38
N PHE A 143 8.51 -3.90 11.76
CA PHE A 143 9.90 -4.32 11.93
C PHE A 143 10.67 -3.55 13.01
N GLY A 144 10.01 -2.68 13.76
CA GLY A 144 10.64 -1.89 14.84
C GLY A 144 11.58 -0.78 14.36
N VAL A 145 11.63 -0.53 13.05
CA VAL A 145 12.39 0.59 12.46
C VAL A 145 11.67 1.92 12.71
N TRP A 146 10.34 1.92 12.75
CA TRP A 146 9.54 3.10 13.05
C TRP A 146 8.76 2.93 14.36
N SER A 147 8.57 4.00 15.12
CA SER A 147 7.78 3.93 16.36
C SER A 147 6.29 3.93 16.07
N TRP A 148 5.55 3.00 16.68
CA TRP A 148 4.07 3.00 16.62
C TRP A 148 3.45 4.29 17.18
N ASP A 149 4.12 4.97 18.12
CA ASP A 149 3.65 6.26 18.67
C ASP A 149 3.77 7.43 17.69
N ASP A 150 4.53 7.26 16.61
CA ASP A 150 4.70 8.28 15.58
C ASP A 150 3.75 8.09 14.39
N LEU A 151 2.93 7.04 14.39
CA LEU A 151 1.91 6.79 13.37
C LEU A 151 0.57 7.45 13.76
N PRO A 152 -0.29 7.82 12.80
CA PRO A 152 -1.64 8.31 13.12
C PRO A 152 -2.44 7.29 13.93
N ALA A 153 -3.14 7.75 14.97
CA ALA A 153 -3.94 6.87 15.81
C ALA A 153 -5.20 6.39 15.08
N MET A 154 -5.40 5.07 15.04
CA MET A 154 -6.59 4.42 14.46
C MET A 154 -7.22 3.47 15.48
N PRO A 155 -7.99 3.98 16.46
CA PRO A 155 -8.58 3.16 17.52
C PRO A 155 -9.64 2.20 16.96
N PRO A 156 -9.68 0.93 17.41
CA PRO A 156 -10.72 -0.02 16.99
C PRO A 156 -12.13 0.43 17.36
N GLU A 157 -12.28 1.31 18.35
CA GLU A 157 -13.57 1.88 18.78
C GLU A 157 -14.34 2.60 17.67
N ILE A 158 -13.69 2.97 16.56
CA ILE A 158 -14.35 3.49 15.34
C ILE A 158 -15.43 2.54 14.81
N LEU A 159 -15.31 1.22 15.05
CA LEU A 159 -16.31 0.22 14.67
C LEU A 159 -17.58 0.22 15.51
N LEU A 160 -17.55 0.89 16.68
CA LEU A 160 -18.72 1.05 17.53
C LEU A 160 -19.57 2.26 17.10
N LEU A 161 -19.03 3.14 16.25
CA LEU A 161 -19.75 4.31 15.75
C LEU A 161 -20.90 3.90 14.81
N PRO A 162 -22.13 4.42 15.02
CA PRO A 162 -23.21 4.30 14.07
C PRO A 162 -22.85 4.87 12.70
N ALA A 163 -23.40 4.31 11.63
CA ALA A 163 -23.13 4.73 10.25
C ALA A 163 -23.51 6.19 9.93
N LYS A 164 -24.30 6.86 10.78
CA LYS A 164 -24.72 8.26 10.61
C LYS A 164 -23.74 9.26 11.24
N ILE A 165 -22.77 8.78 12.03
CA ILE A 165 -21.79 9.65 12.70
C ILE A 165 -20.59 9.83 11.76
N PRO A 166 -20.09 11.08 11.57
CA PRO A 166 -18.90 11.33 10.77
C PRO A 166 -17.70 10.50 11.22
N LEU A 167 -16.88 10.06 10.26
CA LEU A 167 -15.74 9.16 10.45
C LEU A 167 -16.17 7.76 10.90
N SER A 168 -17.43 7.37 10.68
CA SER A 168 -17.78 5.96 10.73
C SER A 168 -17.01 5.21 9.65
N ILE A 169 -16.71 3.93 9.87
CA ILE A 169 -16.08 3.08 8.83
C ILE A 169 -16.88 3.07 7.51
N TYR A 170 -18.18 3.39 7.56
CA TYR A 170 -19.05 3.44 6.39
C TYR A 170 -18.90 4.71 5.55
N ASP A 171 -18.23 5.75 6.06
CA ASP A 171 -17.88 6.95 5.30
C ASP A 171 -16.68 6.71 4.36
N PHE A 172 -15.90 5.65 4.60
CA PHE A 172 -14.78 5.25 3.75
C PHE A 172 -15.25 4.45 2.53
N GLY A 173 -14.58 4.63 1.40
CA GLY A 173 -14.73 3.80 0.21
C GLY A 173 -14.49 2.32 0.53
N CYS A 174 -15.08 1.40 -0.25
CA CYS A 174 -15.04 -0.04 0.07
C CYS A 174 -13.62 -0.58 0.23
N TRP A 175 -12.70 -0.19 -0.66
CA TRP A 175 -11.30 -0.59 -0.61
C TRP A 175 -10.61 -0.10 0.67
N ALA A 176 -10.72 1.19 0.98
CA ALA A 176 -10.09 1.79 2.15
C ALA A 176 -10.70 1.27 3.46
N ARG A 177 -12.00 1.00 3.50
CA ARG A 177 -12.71 0.53 4.69
C ARG A 177 -12.13 -0.78 5.20
N GLN A 178 -11.86 -1.74 4.32
CA GLN A 178 -11.34 -3.05 4.70
C GLN A 178 -9.94 -2.91 5.32
N THR A 179 -9.06 -2.15 4.68
CA THR A 179 -7.72 -1.85 5.19
C THR A 179 -7.78 -1.12 6.53
N VAL A 180 -8.64 -0.10 6.67
CA VAL A 180 -8.79 0.65 7.94
C VAL A 180 -9.21 -0.27 9.08
N VAL A 181 -10.19 -1.16 8.85
CA VAL A 181 -10.63 -2.09 9.89
C VAL A 181 -9.50 -3.03 10.32
N ALA A 182 -8.75 -3.62 9.37
CA ALA A 182 -7.61 -4.47 9.68
C ALA A 182 -6.52 -3.70 10.45
N LEU A 183 -6.15 -2.51 9.98
CA LEU A 183 -5.14 -1.66 10.62
C LEU A 183 -5.54 -1.19 12.02
N THR A 184 -6.83 -1.07 12.34
CA THR A 184 -7.25 -0.78 13.73
C THR A 184 -6.92 -1.91 14.70
N ILE A 185 -6.92 -3.17 14.23
CA ILE A 185 -6.51 -4.32 15.03
C ILE A 185 -4.99 -4.33 15.18
N VAL A 186 -4.26 -4.22 14.05
CA VAL A 186 -2.79 -4.17 14.05
C VAL A 186 -2.29 -3.03 14.93
N GLY A 187 -2.86 -1.83 14.78
CA GLY A 187 -2.50 -0.65 15.57
C GLY A 187 -2.88 -0.72 17.05
N ALA A 188 -3.83 -1.58 17.43
CA ALA A 188 -4.15 -1.84 18.83
C ALA A 188 -3.14 -2.77 19.50
N TYR A 189 -2.65 -3.79 18.78
CA TYR A 189 -1.64 -4.73 19.29
C TYR A 189 -0.20 -4.23 19.13
N ARG A 190 0.05 -3.37 18.15
CA ARG A 190 1.37 -2.77 17.84
C ARG A 190 2.49 -3.81 17.78
N PRO A 191 2.33 -4.90 17.01
CA PRO A 191 3.29 -5.97 17.05
C PRO A 191 4.61 -5.52 16.41
N VAL A 192 5.72 -6.07 16.90
CA VAL A 192 7.07 -5.78 16.40
C VAL A 192 7.85 -7.09 16.28
N ARG A 193 8.35 -7.37 15.08
CA ARG A 193 9.29 -8.45 14.80
C ARG A 193 10.51 -7.85 14.09
N PRO A 194 11.61 -7.57 14.80
CA PRO A 194 12.76 -6.88 14.20
C PRO A 194 13.40 -7.67 13.06
N LEU A 195 13.87 -6.95 12.04
CA LEU A 195 14.75 -7.50 11.01
C LEU A 195 16.12 -7.82 11.62
N ALA A 196 16.87 -8.73 10.99
CA ALA A 196 18.24 -9.05 11.37
C ALA A 196 19.25 -7.91 11.09
N PHE A 197 18.79 -6.84 10.44
CA PHE A 197 19.60 -5.71 10.02
C PHE A 197 18.83 -4.39 10.21
N GLY A 198 19.58 -3.29 10.25
CA GLY A 198 19.02 -1.94 10.20
C GLY A 198 19.00 -1.36 8.78
N ILE A 199 18.33 -0.21 8.64
CA ILE A 199 18.19 0.57 7.39
C ILE A 199 18.50 2.06 7.61
N GLU A 200 19.41 2.35 8.53
CA GLU A 200 19.81 3.69 8.96
C GLU A 200 20.32 4.54 7.79
N GLU A 201 20.90 3.92 6.77
CA GLU A 201 21.31 4.56 5.53
C GLU A 201 20.15 5.21 4.76
N LEU A 202 18.90 4.84 5.02
CA LEU A 202 17.72 5.49 4.43
C LEU A 202 17.21 6.70 5.24
N ARG A 203 17.78 6.96 6.42
CA ARG A 203 17.40 8.11 7.24
C ARG A 203 18.13 9.36 6.80
N CYS A 204 17.43 10.48 6.79
CA CYS A 204 18.07 11.80 6.62
C CYS A 204 18.26 12.54 7.95
N GLY A 205 17.65 12.04 9.04
CA GLY A 205 17.67 12.68 10.36
C GLY A 205 16.82 13.95 10.47
N VAL A 206 16.13 14.35 9.38
CA VAL A 206 15.23 15.50 9.39
C VAL A 206 13.89 15.07 9.98
N VAL A 207 13.56 15.62 11.14
CA VAL A 207 12.23 15.42 11.74
C VAL A 207 11.21 16.19 10.90
N PRO A 208 10.19 15.53 10.31
CA PRO A 208 9.19 16.22 9.50
C PRO A 208 8.46 17.25 10.35
N GLN A 209 8.43 18.50 9.91
CA GLN A 209 7.67 19.54 10.61
C GLN A 209 6.17 19.24 10.53
N ARG A 210 5.61 18.69 11.60
CA ARG A 210 4.16 18.52 11.72
C ARG A 210 3.53 19.89 11.97
N PRO A 211 2.51 20.31 11.18
CA PRO A 211 1.80 21.53 11.47
C PRO A 211 1.20 21.46 12.87
N GLY A 212 1.23 22.58 13.59
CA GLY A 212 0.62 22.67 14.92
C GLY A 212 -0.89 22.42 14.89
N PRO A 213 -1.49 21.98 16.01
CA PRO A 213 -2.93 21.85 16.12
C PRO A 213 -3.58 23.22 15.93
N SER A 214 -4.69 23.27 15.21
CA SER A 214 -5.42 24.51 14.98
C SER A 214 -6.89 24.22 14.73
N LEU A 215 -7.78 24.89 15.45
CA LEU A 215 -9.23 24.79 15.21
C LEU A 215 -9.67 25.56 13.96
N ARG A 216 -8.80 26.43 13.41
CA ARG A 216 -9.12 27.30 12.27
C ARG A 216 -8.99 26.61 10.92
N THR A 217 -8.18 25.56 10.83
CA THR A 217 -7.95 24.83 9.57
C THR A 217 -8.39 23.38 9.69
N TRP A 218 -8.80 22.76 8.57
CA TRP A 218 -9.09 21.32 8.56
C TRP A 218 -7.86 20.50 8.98
N LYS A 219 -6.69 20.80 8.41
CA LYS A 219 -5.42 20.13 8.76
C LYS A 219 -5.11 20.22 10.26
N GLY A 220 -5.27 21.40 10.86
CA GLY A 220 -5.04 21.59 12.29
C GLY A 220 -6.04 20.85 13.18
N ARG A 221 -7.30 20.71 12.74
CA ARG A 221 -8.32 19.93 13.45
C ARG A 221 -8.00 18.44 13.45
N PHE A 222 -7.52 17.90 12.33
CA PHE A 222 -7.05 16.51 12.27
C PHE A 222 -5.82 16.27 13.15
N VAL A 223 -4.86 17.21 13.19
CA VAL A 223 -3.72 17.12 14.12
C VAL A 223 -4.18 17.14 15.58
N LEU A 224 -5.16 17.98 15.92
CA LEU A 224 -5.72 18.02 17.27
C LEU A 224 -6.44 16.70 17.61
N LEU A 225 -7.27 16.20 16.70
CA LEU A 225 -7.97 14.93 16.86
C LEU A 225 -6.97 13.80 17.09
N ASP A 226 -5.94 13.69 16.24
CA ASP A 226 -4.89 12.69 16.37
C ASP A 226 -4.18 12.76 17.73
N ARG A 227 -3.85 13.96 18.24
CA ARG A 227 -3.29 14.13 19.60
C ARG A 227 -4.23 13.65 20.70
N VAL A 228 -5.52 13.94 20.58
CA VAL A 228 -6.54 13.49 21.54
C VAL A 228 -6.67 11.97 21.50
N LEU A 229 -6.66 11.37 20.30
CA LEU A 229 -6.71 9.92 20.12
C LEU A 229 -5.47 9.25 20.70
N HIS A 230 -4.27 9.78 20.51
CA HIS A 230 -3.05 9.28 21.16
C HIS A 230 -3.11 9.36 22.70
N ALA A 231 -3.64 10.45 23.25
CA ALA A 231 -3.85 10.56 24.69
C ALA A 231 -4.89 9.53 25.17
N TYR A 232 -5.95 9.31 24.40
CA TYR A 232 -6.94 8.28 24.66
C TYR A 232 -6.32 6.87 24.63
N GLU A 233 -5.51 6.53 23.63
CA GLU A 233 -4.78 5.26 23.53
C GLU A 233 -3.95 4.98 24.77
N LYS A 234 -3.15 5.96 25.21
CA LYS A 234 -2.32 5.83 26.43
C LYS A 234 -3.17 5.60 27.68
N LEU A 235 -4.32 6.26 27.80
CA LEU A 235 -5.21 6.12 28.95
C LEU A 235 -6.07 4.85 28.90
N ALA A 236 -6.44 4.38 27.70
CA ALA A 236 -7.25 3.18 27.51
C ALA A 236 -6.51 1.93 28.02
N SER A 237 -5.19 1.87 27.84
CA SER A 237 -4.34 0.79 28.35
C SER A 237 -4.25 0.70 29.89
N HIS A 238 -4.71 1.73 30.61
CA HIS A 238 -4.59 1.82 32.08
C HIS A 238 -5.94 1.80 32.81
N SER A 239 -7.08 1.71 32.10
CA SER A 239 -8.42 1.79 32.69
C SER A 239 -9.28 0.57 32.35
N VAL A 240 -9.78 -0.12 33.38
CA VAL A 240 -10.61 -1.34 33.24
C VAL A 240 -11.86 -1.12 32.39
N VAL A 241 -12.54 0.03 32.55
CA VAL A 241 -13.76 0.32 31.76
C VAL A 241 -13.42 0.50 30.28
N ARG A 242 -12.26 1.09 29.98
CA ARG A 242 -11.83 1.34 28.60
C ARG A 242 -11.24 0.10 27.95
N SER A 243 -10.61 -0.79 28.72
CA SER A 243 -10.19 -2.09 28.20
C SER A 243 -11.38 -2.94 27.75
N THR A 244 -12.50 -2.94 28.48
CA THR A 244 -13.72 -3.65 28.05
C THR A 244 -14.32 -3.10 26.75
N VAL A 245 -14.35 -1.77 26.59
CA VAL A 245 -14.82 -1.15 25.34
C VAL A 245 -13.91 -1.52 24.16
N ARG A 246 -12.59 -1.51 24.40
CA ARG A 246 -11.59 -1.91 23.41
C ARG A 246 -11.74 -3.38 23.00
N GLU A 247 -11.89 -4.28 23.96
CA GLU A 247 -12.14 -5.70 23.72
C GLU A 247 -13.41 -5.91 22.88
N LEU A 248 -14.50 -5.20 23.21
CA LEU A 248 -15.73 -5.23 22.43
C LEU A 248 -15.51 -4.73 20.99
N ALA A 249 -14.76 -3.65 20.83
CA ALA A 249 -14.43 -3.07 19.53
C ALA A 249 -13.57 -4.01 18.68
N LEU A 250 -12.54 -4.63 19.27
CA LEU A 250 -11.70 -5.63 18.62
C LEU A 250 -12.51 -6.86 18.20
N ALA A 251 -13.36 -7.37 19.08
CA ALA A 251 -14.23 -8.51 18.77
C ALA A 251 -15.25 -8.15 17.66
N ARG A 252 -15.71 -6.89 17.60
CA ARG A 252 -16.55 -6.39 16.49
C ARG A 252 -15.75 -6.34 15.19
N ALA A 253 -14.48 -5.92 15.23
CA ALA A 253 -13.58 -5.83 14.08
C ALA A 253 -13.25 -7.19 13.51
N GLU A 254 -12.86 -8.14 14.35
CA GLU A 254 -12.60 -9.53 13.96
C GLU A 254 -13.84 -10.15 13.28
N ARG A 255 -15.01 -10.07 13.92
CA ARG A 255 -16.27 -10.53 13.30
C ARG A 255 -16.63 -9.78 12.03
N TRP A 256 -16.19 -8.54 11.88
CA TRP A 256 -16.45 -7.76 10.67
C TRP A 256 -15.59 -8.26 9.51
N ILE A 257 -14.31 -8.55 9.78
CA ILE A 257 -13.32 -9.09 8.84
C ILE A 257 -13.73 -10.50 8.41
N VAL A 258 -13.93 -11.43 9.36
CA VAL A 258 -14.26 -12.84 9.06
C VAL A 258 -15.52 -12.98 8.20
N ARG A 259 -16.55 -12.16 8.46
CA ARG A 259 -17.81 -12.19 7.68
C ARG A 259 -17.69 -11.66 6.25
N ARG A 260 -16.55 -11.06 5.89
CA ARG A 260 -16.32 -10.39 4.60
C ARG A 260 -15.14 -10.99 3.83
N GLN A 261 -14.60 -12.10 4.31
CA GLN A 261 -13.63 -12.85 3.54
C GLN A 261 -14.35 -13.43 2.31
N GLU A 262 -13.77 -13.19 1.14
CA GLU A 262 -14.27 -13.67 -0.13
C GLU A 262 -13.89 -15.14 -0.34
N ALA A 263 -14.51 -15.80 -1.31
CA ALA A 263 -14.29 -17.24 -1.56
C ALA A 263 -12.85 -17.59 -1.96
N ASP A 264 -12.11 -16.62 -2.51
CA ASP A 264 -10.68 -16.75 -2.85
C ASP A 264 -9.74 -16.53 -1.65
N GLY A 265 -10.31 -16.25 -0.47
CA GLY A 265 -9.57 -15.99 0.76
C GLY A 265 -9.17 -14.52 0.96
N SER A 266 -9.38 -13.67 -0.03
CA SER A 266 -9.06 -12.23 0.03
C SER A 266 -10.13 -11.43 0.76
N TRP A 267 -9.87 -10.12 0.92
CA TRP A 267 -10.89 -9.14 1.25
C TRP A 267 -11.02 -8.15 0.09
N GLY A 268 -12.18 -8.15 -0.56
CA GLY A 268 -12.49 -7.24 -1.66
C GLY A 268 -11.67 -7.44 -2.94
N GLY A 269 -10.94 -8.57 -3.08
CA GLY A 269 -10.14 -8.87 -4.27
C GLY A 269 -8.97 -7.92 -4.50
N ILE A 270 -8.45 -7.29 -3.43
CA ILE A 270 -7.35 -6.32 -3.49
C ILE A 270 -6.29 -6.63 -2.42
N GLN A 271 -5.05 -6.25 -2.70
CA GLN A 271 -3.89 -6.59 -1.86
C GLN A 271 -3.87 -5.90 -0.48
N PRO A 272 -4.16 -4.58 -0.32
CA PRO A 272 -3.91 -3.90 0.96
C PRO A 272 -4.68 -4.41 2.20
N PRO A 273 -5.92 -4.94 2.12
CA PRO A 273 -6.57 -5.58 3.26
C PRO A 273 -6.17 -7.05 3.46
N TRP A 274 -5.42 -7.63 2.52
CA TRP A 274 -4.90 -9.00 2.61
C TRP A 274 -3.53 -9.02 3.32
N VAL A 275 -2.67 -8.04 3.03
CA VAL A 275 -1.33 -7.91 3.64
C VAL A 275 -1.29 -7.12 4.94
#